data_AF-A0A6P6FI66-F1
#
_entry.id   AF-A0A6P6FI66-F1
#
_cell.length_a   1.000
_cell.length_b   1.000
_cell.length_c   1.000
_cell.angle_alpha   90.00
_cell.angle_beta   90.00
_cell.angle_gamma   90.00
#
_symmetry.space_group_name_H-M   'P 1'
#
loop_
_entity.id
_entity.type
_entity.pdbx_description
1 polymer ?
#
loop_
_entity_poly.entity_id
_entity_poly.type
_entity_poly.pdbx_seq_one_letter_code
_entity_poly.pdbx_strand_id
1 'polypeptide(L)'
;MISRLFNRFFVNCVQKASFLLVIFIELATLVTRINISCNTYSTKYLPAYIIRLILLCLYLYGIMAPDSKEERYFYFNTLAILLKAVQNERTTIDLRNEASVYGIVEHTDAYMNIVMRDCIFTDPRGDSYSYDMFFVQARNIRFVHIPPKIRIIPAIKEQLQHLLVHTRDVAHTKRTFKSKHTEQKHREGLAAVEKILEDRKKAEQRLNKNKTN
;
A
#
# COMPACT_ATOMS: atom_id res chain seq x y z
N MET A 1 -17.92 -28.87 -2.42
CA MET A 1 -18.49 -27.82 -3.31
C MET A 1 -17.62 -26.56 -3.41
N ILE A 2 -16.65 -26.35 -2.49
CA ILE A 2 -15.72 -25.20 -2.47
C ILE A 2 -14.50 -25.39 -3.41
N SER A 3 -14.18 -26.63 -3.79
CA SER A 3 -13.03 -26.97 -4.65
C SER A 3 -13.17 -26.60 -6.13
N ARG A 4 -14.39 -26.31 -6.63
CA ARG A 4 -14.61 -25.95 -8.04
C ARG A 4 -14.58 -24.45 -8.33
N LEU A 5 -14.77 -23.61 -7.31
CA LEU A 5 -14.70 -22.14 -7.45
C LEU A 5 -13.25 -21.62 -7.38
N PHE A 6 -12.39 -22.28 -6.61
CA PHE A 6 -10.97 -21.91 -6.51
C PHE A 6 -10.19 -22.21 -7.80
N ASN A 7 -10.53 -23.32 -8.47
CA ASN A 7 -9.93 -23.70 -9.74
C ASN A 7 -10.23 -22.69 -10.87
N ARG A 8 -11.36 -21.96 -10.80
CA ARG A 8 -11.68 -20.90 -11.76
C ARG A 8 -10.88 -19.61 -11.55
N PHE A 9 -10.42 -19.34 -10.32
CA PHE A 9 -9.49 -18.23 -10.05
C PHE A 9 -8.06 -18.59 -10.47
N PHE A 10 -7.65 -19.84 -10.24
CA PHE A 10 -6.30 -20.31 -10.56
C PHE A 10 -6.04 -20.38 -12.08
N VAL A 11 -7.02 -20.86 -12.86
CA VAL A 11 -6.94 -20.85 -14.33
C VAL A 11 -6.83 -19.42 -14.86
N ASN A 12 -7.54 -18.45 -14.27
CA ASN A 12 -7.44 -17.03 -14.69
C ASN A 12 -6.10 -16.37 -14.31
N CYS A 13 -5.38 -16.86 -13.30
CA CYS A 13 -4.09 -16.31 -12.88
C CYS A 13 -2.95 -16.86 -13.76
N VAL A 14 -2.93 -18.17 -14.00
CA VAL A 14 -1.96 -18.82 -14.90
C VAL A 14 -2.15 -18.34 -16.34
N GLN A 15 -3.40 -18.18 -16.80
CA GLN A 15 -3.70 -17.72 -18.16
C GLN A 15 -3.38 -16.23 -18.37
N LYS A 16 -3.40 -15.40 -17.31
CA LYS A 16 -2.92 -14.01 -17.35
C LYS A 16 -1.39 -13.92 -17.37
N ALA A 17 -0.69 -14.78 -16.65
CA ALA A 17 0.77 -14.88 -16.73
C ALA A 17 1.23 -15.35 -18.12
N SER A 18 0.52 -16.32 -18.73
CA SER A 18 0.77 -16.75 -20.11
C SER A 18 0.49 -15.63 -21.13
N PHE A 19 -0.59 -14.86 -20.95
CA PHE A 19 -0.89 -13.71 -21.82
C PHE A 19 0.18 -12.60 -21.73
N LEU A 20 0.69 -12.34 -20.52
CA LEU A 20 1.77 -11.38 -20.30
C LEU A 20 3.09 -11.83 -20.93
N LEU A 21 3.41 -13.13 -20.88
CA LEU A 21 4.60 -13.69 -21.52
C LEU A 21 4.49 -13.66 -23.06
N VAL A 22 3.29 -13.93 -23.60
CA VAL A 22 3.01 -13.80 -25.04
C VAL A 22 3.10 -12.34 -25.51
N ILE A 23 2.58 -11.38 -24.73
CA ILE A 23 2.70 -9.95 -25.02
C ILE A 23 4.17 -9.50 -24.94
N PHE A 24 4.95 -9.98 -23.96
CA PHE A 24 6.38 -9.67 -23.87
C PHE A 24 7.17 -10.25 -25.05
N ILE A 25 6.87 -11.47 -25.50
CA ILE A 25 7.52 -12.11 -26.65
C ILE A 25 7.11 -11.41 -27.96
N GLU A 26 5.83 -11.05 -28.14
CA GLU A 26 5.37 -10.29 -29.31
C GLU A 26 5.94 -8.87 -29.34
N LEU A 27 6.01 -8.17 -28.19
CA LEU A 27 6.64 -6.86 -28.12
C LEU A 27 8.15 -6.93 -28.38
N ALA A 28 8.85 -7.96 -27.88
CA ALA A 28 10.27 -8.16 -28.15
C ALA A 28 10.54 -8.52 -29.62
N THR A 29 9.67 -9.31 -30.25
CA THR A 29 9.76 -9.62 -31.70
C THR A 29 9.35 -8.45 -32.57
N LEU A 30 8.41 -7.60 -32.14
CA LEU A 30 8.08 -6.34 -32.82
C LEU A 30 9.27 -5.36 -32.76
N VAL A 31 9.92 -5.23 -31.60
CA VAL A 31 11.12 -4.38 -31.44
C VAL A 31 12.27 -4.87 -32.32
N THR A 32 12.50 -6.19 -32.43
CA THR A 32 13.53 -6.73 -33.33
C THR A 32 13.16 -6.63 -34.82
N ARG A 33 11.89 -6.79 -35.20
CA ARG A 33 11.43 -6.56 -36.58
C ARG A 33 11.53 -5.09 -37.01
N ILE A 34 11.23 -4.15 -36.11
CA ILE A 34 11.42 -2.71 -36.35
C ILE A 34 12.92 -2.40 -36.49
N ASN A 35 13.79 -3.07 -35.74
CA ASN A 35 15.25 -2.86 -35.82
C ASN A 35 15.87 -3.40 -37.12
N ILE A 36 15.32 -4.47 -37.71
CA ILE A 36 15.82 -5.05 -38.97
C ILE A 36 15.40 -4.22 -40.20
N SER A 37 14.27 -3.51 -40.14
CA SER A 37 13.80 -2.70 -41.28
C SER A 37 14.40 -1.29 -41.34
N CYS A 38 15.09 -0.83 -40.29
CA CYS A 38 15.62 0.53 -40.15
C CYS A 38 17.16 0.59 -40.21
N ASN A 39 17.82 -0.16 -41.11
CA ASN A 39 19.24 0.05 -41.40
C ASN A 39 19.49 1.13 -42.48
N THR A 40 18.47 1.94 -42.75
CA THR A 40 18.60 3.25 -43.39
C THR A 40 17.69 4.20 -42.62
N TYR A 41 18.24 5.37 -42.24
CA TYR A 41 17.61 6.50 -41.54
C TYR A 41 17.75 6.53 -40.00
N SER A 42 18.84 7.20 -39.61
CA SER A 42 18.93 8.20 -38.54
C SER A 42 18.36 7.83 -37.16
N THR A 43 19.29 7.50 -36.27
CA THR A 43 19.20 7.73 -34.84
C THR A 43 18.65 9.13 -34.57
N LYS A 44 17.48 9.26 -33.92
CA LYS A 44 17.05 10.45 -33.13
C LYS A 44 15.64 10.38 -32.55
N TYR A 45 14.78 9.44 -32.94
CA TYR A 45 13.42 9.38 -32.39
C TYR A 45 12.97 7.94 -32.13
N LEU A 46 13.34 7.40 -30.97
CA LEU A 46 12.52 6.36 -30.34
C LEU A 46 11.14 7.00 -30.07
N PRO A 47 10.03 6.47 -30.61
CA PRO A 47 8.75 7.13 -30.56
C PRO A 47 8.32 7.26 -29.09
N ALA A 48 8.03 8.49 -28.66
CA ALA A 48 7.66 8.84 -27.28
C ALA A 48 6.54 7.95 -26.68
N TYR A 49 5.75 7.29 -27.54
CA TYR A 49 4.73 6.31 -27.18
C TYR A 49 5.29 5.05 -26.51
N ILE A 50 6.45 4.54 -26.92
CA ILE A 50 7.06 3.34 -26.29
C ILE A 50 7.53 3.68 -24.86
N ILE A 51 8.17 4.84 -24.68
CA ILE A 51 8.59 5.33 -23.36
C ILE A 51 7.35 5.57 -22.46
N ARG A 52 6.29 6.17 -23.01
CA ARG A 52 5.03 6.41 -22.29
C ARG A 52 4.30 5.12 -21.92
N LEU A 53 4.34 4.09 -22.78
CA LEU A 53 3.75 2.78 -22.52
C LEU A 53 4.52 1.99 -21.45
N ILE A 54 5.86 2.08 -21.44
CA ILE A 54 6.72 1.50 -20.40
C ILE A 54 6.49 2.20 -19.06
N LEU A 55 6.39 3.54 -19.05
CA LEU A 55 6.02 4.31 -17.86
C LEU A 55 4.62 3.98 -17.36
N LEU A 56 3.65 3.80 -18.26
CA LEU A 56 2.29 3.39 -17.90
C LEU A 56 2.26 1.96 -17.34
N CYS A 57 3.05 1.04 -17.90
CA CYS A 57 3.22 -0.31 -17.36
C CYS A 57 3.88 -0.28 -15.98
N LEU A 58 4.96 0.47 -15.78
CA LEU A 58 5.60 0.65 -14.46
C LEU A 58 4.63 1.27 -13.45
N TYR A 59 3.84 2.24 -13.88
CA TYR A 59 2.82 2.89 -13.05
C TYR A 59 1.69 1.92 -12.68
N LEU A 60 1.25 1.06 -13.61
CA LEU A 60 0.22 0.05 -13.37
C LEU A 60 0.74 -1.11 -12.50
N TYR A 61 2.01 -1.50 -12.63
CA TYR A 61 2.66 -2.46 -11.72
C TYR A 61 2.89 -1.87 -10.31
N GLY A 62 3.02 -0.54 -10.21
CA GLY A 62 3.21 0.18 -8.94
C GLY A 62 1.92 0.46 -8.16
N ILE A 63 0.73 0.24 -8.73
CA ILE A 63 -0.54 0.37 -8.01
C ILE A 63 -0.78 -0.92 -7.24
N MET A 64 -0.03 -1.06 -6.15
CA MET A 64 -0.46 -1.90 -5.04
C MET A 64 -1.76 -1.29 -4.48
N ALA A 65 -2.75 -2.13 -4.23
CA ALA A 65 -4.11 -1.74 -3.87
C ALA A 65 -4.14 -0.64 -2.79
N PRO A 66 -5.06 0.34 -2.87
CA PRO A 66 -5.12 1.41 -1.90
C PRO A 66 -5.43 0.84 -0.50
N ASP A 67 -4.45 0.92 0.39
CA ASP A 67 -4.59 0.52 1.79
C ASP A 67 -5.73 1.33 2.46
N SER A 68 -6.48 0.69 3.36
CA SER A 68 -7.57 1.35 4.09
C SER A 68 -7.03 2.49 4.99
N LYS A 69 -7.89 3.44 5.40
CA LYS A 69 -7.45 4.54 6.28
C LYS A 69 -6.88 4.04 7.60
N GLU A 70 -7.41 2.93 8.11
CA GLU A 70 -6.97 2.29 9.34
C GLU A 70 -5.61 1.62 9.15
N GLU A 71 -5.42 0.87 8.06
CA GLU A 71 -4.13 0.27 7.71
C GLU A 71 -3.03 1.33 7.57
N ARG A 72 -3.35 2.45 6.89
CA ARG A 72 -2.41 3.58 6.76
C ARG A 72 -2.01 4.12 8.13
N TYR A 73 -2.96 4.30 9.05
CA TYR A 73 -2.65 4.73 10.40
C TYR A 73 -1.68 3.77 11.11
N PHE A 74 -1.88 2.46 10.99
CA PHE A 74 -0.97 1.48 11.57
C PHE A 74 0.44 1.55 10.94
N TYR A 75 0.54 1.74 9.63
CA TYR A 75 1.82 1.91 8.97
C TYR A 75 2.61 3.15 9.44
N PHE A 76 1.93 4.27 9.72
CA PHE A 76 2.61 5.48 10.22
C PHE A 76 3.07 5.35 11.68
N ASN A 77 2.32 4.62 12.51
CA ASN A 77 2.54 4.58 13.95
C ASN A 77 3.29 3.34 14.46
N THR A 78 3.46 2.31 13.61
CA THR A 78 4.08 1.04 14.01
C THR A 78 5.19 0.62 13.04
N LEU A 79 6.01 -0.35 13.45
CA LEU A 79 7.07 -0.93 12.62
C LEU A 79 6.53 -1.84 11.49
N ALA A 80 5.22 -2.00 11.32
CA ALA A 80 4.64 -2.75 10.21
C ALA A 80 5.07 -2.20 8.84
N ILE A 81 5.42 -0.92 8.76
CA ILE A 81 5.95 -0.28 7.55
C ILE A 81 7.28 -0.87 7.08
N LEU A 82 8.11 -1.36 8.00
CA LEU A 82 9.36 -2.02 7.65
C LEU A 82 9.08 -3.37 6.97
N LEU A 83 8.06 -4.10 7.44
CA LEU A 83 7.65 -5.36 6.86
C LEU A 83 7.03 -5.16 5.46
N LYS A 84 6.31 -4.05 5.24
CA LYS A 84 5.87 -3.61 3.91
C LYS A 84 7.05 -3.41 2.95
N ALA A 85 8.19 -2.90 3.43
CA ALA A 85 9.42 -2.76 2.63
C ALA A 85 10.10 -4.10 2.28
N VAL A 86 9.81 -5.16 3.03
CA VAL A 86 10.33 -6.53 2.80
C VAL A 86 9.49 -7.28 1.76
N GLN A 87 8.45 -6.67 1.18
CA GLN A 87 7.67 -7.29 0.12
C GLN A 87 8.50 -7.57 -1.12
N ASN A 88 8.14 -8.66 -1.80
CA ASN A 88 8.86 -9.27 -2.92
C ASN A 88 10.25 -9.78 -2.58
N GLU A 89 10.57 -9.91 -1.29
CA GLU A 89 11.86 -10.40 -0.84
C GLU A 89 11.81 -11.78 -0.20
N ARG A 90 12.90 -12.53 -0.38
CA ARG A 90 13.04 -13.86 0.20
C ARG A 90 13.54 -13.75 1.63
N THR A 91 12.73 -14.22 2.56
CA THR A 91 12.98 -14.13 4.00
C THR A 91 12.64 -15.41 4.73
N THR A 92 13.19 -15.53 5.92
CA THR A 92 12.82 -16.54 6.90
C THR A 92 11.94 -15.88 7.96
N ILE A 93 10.88 -16.56 8.37
CA ILE A 93 9.98 -16.14 9.43
C ILE A 93 9.98 -17.23 10.48
N ASP A 94 10.36 -16.87 11.70
CA ASP A 94 10.29 -17.76 12.84
C ASP A 94 8.92 -17.62 13.50
N LEU A 95 8.26 -18.74 13.65
CA LEU A 95 6.96 -18.84 14.27
C LEU A 95 7.10 -19.10 15.77
N ARG A 96 6.03 -18.83 16.52
CA ARG A 96 5.99 -19.02 17.98
C ARG A 96 6.06 -20.48 18.39
N ASN A 97 5.69 -21.41 17.52
CA ASN A 97 5.77 -22.84 17.73
C ASN A 97 7.15 -23.42 17.39
N GLU A 98 8.19 -22.57 17.35
CA GLU A 98 9.57 -22.96 17.00
C GLU A 98 9.74 -23.54 15.60
N ALA A 99 8.68 -23.46 14.78
CA ALA A 99 8.76 -23.73 13.35
C ALA A 99 9.29 -22.51 12.61
N SER A 100 9.87 -22.74 11.43
CA SER A 100 10.36 -21.68 10.56
C SER A 100 9.73 -21.80 9.17
N VAL A 101 9.46 -20.66 8.54
CA VAL A 101 8.96 -20.57 7.18
C VAL A 101 9.97 -19.80 6.35
N TYR A 102 10.48 -20.42 5.30
CA TYR A 102 11.36 -19.77 4.35
C TYR A 102 10.68 -19.60 3.01
N GLY A 103 10.59 -18.39 2.48
CA GLY A 103 9.88 -18.14 1.22
C GLY A 103 9.97 -16.69 0.76
N ILE A 104 9.24 -16.36 -0.31
CA ILE A 104 9.16 -15.00 -0.83
C ILE A 104 7.91 -14.33 -0.26
N VAL A 105 8.07 -13.16 0.34
CA VAL A 105 6.94 -12.37 0.84
C VAL A 105 6.20 -11.75 -0.35
N GLU A 106 4.95 -12.15 -0.58
CA GLU A 106 4.13 -11.61 -1.66
C GLU A 106 3.34 -10.37 -1.18
N HIS A 107 2.69 -10.49 -0.03
CA HIS A 107 1.90 -9.40 0.53
C HIS A 107 2.03 -9.32 2.05
N THR A 108 1.91 -8.10 2.57
CA THR A 108 1.99 -7.78 3.98
C THR A 108 0.98 -6.71 4.32
N ASP A 109 0.18 -7.02 5.32
CA ASP A 109 -0.86 -6.17 5.88
C ASP A 109 -0.32 -5.29 7.04
N ALA A 110 -1.02 -4.21 7.38
CA ALA A 110 -0.65 -3.31 8.48
C ALA A 110 -0.75 -4.01 9.85
N TYR A 111 -1.57 -5.06 9.95
CA TYR A 111 -1.67 -5.91 11.14
C TYR A 111 -0.55 -6.97 11.22
N MET A 112 0.45 -6.93 10.34
CA MET A 112 1.55 -7.90 10.23
C MET A 112 1.12 -9.31 9.80
N ASN A 113 -0.03 -9.46 9.15
CA ASN A 113 -0.35 -10.69 8.44
C ASN A 113 0.47 -10.77 7.16
N ILE A 114 1.01 -11.95 6.84
CA ILE A 114 1.93 -12.13 5.72
C ILE A 114 1.43 -13.25 4.83
N VAL A 115 1.36 -12.97 3.53
CA VAL A 115 1.17 -13.98 2.49
C VAL A 115 2.53 -14.20 1.84
N MET A 116 2.96 -15.46 1.79
CA MET A 116 4.22 -15.86 1.18
C MET A 116 3.97 -16.86 0.04
N ARG A 117 4.89 -16.89 -0.91
CA ARG A 117 4.93 -17.84 -2.03
C ARG A 117 6.23 -18.64 -2.07
N ASP A 118 6.21 -19.80 -2.70
CA ASP A 118 7.35 -20.71 -2.86
C ASP A 118 8.04 -21.01 -1.51
N CYS A 119 7.23 -21.46 -0.55
CA CYS A 119 7.58 -21.59 0.85
C CYS A 119 8.06 -22.99 1.20
N ILE A 120 9.03 -23.06 2.10
CA ILE A 120 9.46 -24.27 2.79
C ILE A 120 9.18 -24.06 4.28
N PHE A 121 8.25 -24.84 4.82
CA PHE A 121 7.93 -24.88 6.24
C PHE A 121 8.75 -25.97 6.90
N THR A 122 9.52 -25.60 7.92
CA THR A 122 10.32 -26.53 8.71
C THR A 122 9.70 -26.65 10.09
N ASP A 123 9.24 -27.85 10.44
CA ASP A 123 8.72 -28.18 11.76
C ASP A 123 9.88 -28.13 12.79
N PRO A 124 9.64 -27.84 14.08
CA PRO A 124 10.64 -28.01 15.15
C PRO A 124 11.31 -29.38 15.18
N ARG A 125 10.66 -30.43 14.65
CA ARG A 125 11.24 -31.77 14.52
C ARG A 125 12.28 -31.90 13.39
N GLY A 126 12.39 -30.90 12.53
CA GLY A 126 13.29 -30.87 11.38
C GLY A 126 12.65 -31.30 10.06
N ASP A 127 11.40 -31.74 10.07
CA ASP A 127 10.68 -32.12 8.84
C ASP A 127 10.36 -30.88 8.00
N SER A 128 10.63 -30.96 6.70
CA SER A 128 10.44 -29.84 5.77
C SER A 128 9.32 -30.14 4.77
N TYR A 129 8.41 -29.18 4.61
CA TYR A 129 7.24 -29.27 3.74
C TYR A 129 7.20 -28.08 2.79
N SER A 130 7.09 -28.34 1.49
CA SER A 130 6.98 -27.30 0.46
C SER A 130 5.52 -26.89 0.24
N TYR A 131 5.27 -25.59 0.19
CA TYR A 131 3.95 -25.00 -0.10
C TYR A 131 4.08 -23.90 -1.16
N ASP A 132 3.21 -23.89 -2.16
CA ASP A 132 3.20 -22.84 -3.18
C ASP A 132 2.79 -21.48 -2.59
N MET A 133 1.84 -21.50 -1.65
CA MET A 133 1.32 -20.32 -0.96
C MET A 133 1.13 -20.62 0.52
N PHE A 134 1.60 -19.73 1.39
CA PHE A 134 1.53 -19.88 2.84
C PHE A 134 1.05 -18.58 3.49
N PHE A 135 0.02 -18.67 4.32
CA PHE A 135 -0.52 -17.52 5.05
C PHE A 135 -0.13 -17.59 6.52
N VAL A 136 0.62 -16.57 6.97
CA VAL A 136 1.06 -16.44 8.36
C VAL A 136 0.24 -15.35 9.05
N GLN A 137 -0.44 -15.75 10.13
CA GLN A 137 -1.12 -14.80 11.01
C GLN A 137 -0.12 -14.11 11.93
N ALA A 138 -0.31 -12.82 12.16
CA ALA A 138 0.55 -12.00 13.03
C ALA A 138 0.77 -12.58 14.42
N ARG A 139 -0.27 -13.21 15.01
CA ARG A 139 -0.21 -13.83 16.35
C ARG A 139 0.79 -14.98 16.44
N ASN A 140 1.11 -15.63 15.32
CA ASN A 140 2.02 -16.77 15.27
C ASN A 140 3.45 -16.34 14.94
N ILE A 141 3.69 -15.08 14.56
CA ILE A 141 5.03 -14.59 14.23
C ILE A 141 5.80 -14.32 15.53
N ARG A 142 7.04 -14.80 15.57
CA ARG A 142 8.01 -14.48 16.62
C ARG A 142 9.00 -13.44 16.10
N PHE A 143 9.72 -13.75 15.03
CA PHE A 143 10.68 -12.87 14.39
C PHE A 143 10.62 -12.98 12.87
N VAL A 144 10.91 -11.88 12.19
CA VAL A 144 11.08 -11.85 10.74
C VAL A 144 12.53 -11.53 10.45
N HIS A 145 13.20 -12.39 9.69
CA HIS A 145 14.59 -12.17 9.29
C HIS A 145 14.65 -11.16 8.16
N ILE A 146 15.26 -10.00 8.43
CA ILE A 146 15.40 -8.92 7.45
C ILE A 146 16.61 -9.22 6.55
N PRO A 147 16.44 -9.26 5.21
CA PRO A 147 17.55 -9.44 4.29
C PRO A 147 18.60 -8.34 4.47
N PRO A 148 19.91 -8.67 4.42
CA PRO A 148 20.99 -7.71 4.64
C PRO A 148 21.04 -6.59 3.58
N LYS A 149 20.43 -6.82 2.42
CA LYS A 149 20.32 -5.81 1.36
C LYS A 149 19.36 -4.66 1.71
N ILE A 150 18.42 -4.88 2.63
CA ILE A 150 17.45 -3.85 3.02
C ILE A 150 18.03 -3.07 4.19
N ARG A 151 18.40 -1.81 3.92
CA ARG A 151 18.77 -0.88 4.98
C ARG A 151 17.50 -0.37 5.66
N ILE A 152 17.38 -0.61 6.97
CA ILE A 152 16.15 -0.37 7.75
C ILE A 152 15.66 1.09 7.64
N ILE A 153 16.50 2.06 8.00
CA ILE A 153 16.12 3.48 8.04
C ILE A 153 15.68 4.02 6.66
N PRO A 154 16.45 3.85 5.57
CA PRO A 154 16.03 4.36 4.27
C PRO A 154 14.79 3.64 3.75
N ALA A 155 14.65 2.32 3.98
CA ALA A 155 13.47 1.57 3.58
C ALA A 155 12.19 2.12 4.23
N ILE A 156 12.23 2.44 5.53
CA ILE A 156 11.10 3.07 6.22
C ILE A 156 10.76 4.43 5.61
N LYS A 157 11.77 5.27 5.34
CA LYS A 157 11.56 6.61 4.76
C LYS A 157 10.92 6.53 3.38
N GLU A 158 11.40 5.64 2.53
CA GLU A 158 10.88 5.41 1.18
C GLU A 158 9.40 4.98 1.23
N GLN A 159 9.08 3.98 2.05
CA GLN A 159 7.70 3.51 2.17
C GLN A 159 6.76 4.57 2.75
N LEU A 160 7.20 5.37 3.73
CA LEU A 160 6.42 6.50 4.24
C LEU A 160 6.16 7.56 3.17
N GLN A 161 7.13 7.84 2.30
CA GLN A 161 6.93 8.77 1.18
C GLN A 161 5.87 8.26 0.20
N HIS A 162 5.90 6.98 -0.17
CA HIS A 162 4.87 6.37 -1.02
C HIS A 162 3.46 6.50 -0.41
N LEU A 163 3.33 6.27 0.89
CA LEU A 163 2.05 6.44 1.59
C LEU A 163 1.58 7.90 1.64
N LEU A 164 2.49 8.87 1.72
CA LEU A 164 2.13 10.29 1.75
C LEU A 164 1.68 10.82 0.38
N VAL A 165 2.33 10.39 -0.71
CA VAL A 165 2.00 10.81 -2.08
C VAL A 165 0.54 10.51 -2.42
N HIS A 166 0.06 9.30 -2.10
CA HIS A 166 -1.34 8.92 -2.33
C HIS A 166 -2.37 9.77 -1.56
N THR A 167 -2.00 10.44 -0.47
CA THR A 167 -2.94 11.32 0.27
C THR A 167 -3.26 12.60 -0.49
N ARG A 168 -2.28 13.11 -1.26
CA ARG A 168 -2.43 14.39 -1.96
C ARG A 168 -3.44 14.29 -3.10
N ASP A 169 -3.53 13.13 -3.75
CA ASP A 169 -4.47 12.90 -4.85
C ASP A 169 -5.92 12.79 -4.35
N VAL A 170 -6.15 12.29 -3.13
CA VAL A 170 -7.48 12.19 -2.52
C VAL A 170 -8.02 13.55 -2.08
N ALA A 171 -7.16 14.54 -1.84
CA ALA A 171 -7.57 15.89 -1.46
C ALA A 171 -8.44 16.57 -2.53
N HIS A 172 -8.38 16.11 -3.79
CA HIS A 172 -9.21 16.63 -4.87
C HIS A 172 -10.64 16.06 -4.93
N THR A 173 -11.00 15.15 -4.01
CA THR A 173 -12.34 14.56 -3.95
C THR A 173 -13.37 15.61 -3.52
N LYS A 174 -14.43 15.80 -4.32
CA LYS A 174 -15.53 16.74 -4.02
C LYS A 174 -16.08 16.48 -2.61
N ARG A 175 -16.14 17.54 -1.79
CA ARG A 175 -16.72 17.48 -0.42
C ARG A 175 -18.11 16.85 -0.47
N THR A 176 -18.33 15.80 0.32
CA THR A 176 -19.63 15.14 0.43
C THR A 176 -20.63 16.05 1.14
N PHE A 177 -21.91 15.91 0.83
CA PHE A 177 -23.00 16.68 1.46
C PHE A 177 -22.94 16.59 3.00
N LYS A 178 -22.68 15.39 3.54
CA LYS A 178 -22.53 15.16 4.99
C LYS A 178 -21.38 15.96 5.59
N SER A 179 -20.21 15.98 4.94
CA SER A 179 -19.05 16.76 5.39
C SER A 179 -19.35 18.26 5.45
N LYS A 180 -20.04 18.81 4.43
CA LYS A 180 -20.44 20.23 4.41
C LYS A 180 -21.42 20.56 5.54
N HIS A 181 -22.40 19.69 5.79
CA HIS A 181 -23.40 19.93 6.83
C HIS A 181 -22.78 19.92 8.24
N THR A 182 -21.85 19.00 8.52
CA THR A 182 -21.14 18.95 9.81
C THR A 182 -20.27 20.19 10.02
N GLU A 183 -19.57 20.66 8.99
CA GLU A 183 -18.73 21.87 9.05
C GLU A 183 -19.57 23.12 9.31
N GLN A 184 -20.73 23.23 8.67
CA GLN A 184 -21.68 24.31 8.88
C GLN A 184 -22.24 24.31 10.31
N LYS A 185 -22.72 23.17 10.80
CA LYS A 185 -23.20 23.00 12.19
C LYS A 185 -22.11 23.38 13.20
N HIS A 186 -20.87 23.00 12.93
CA HIS A 186 -19.74 23.33 13.79
C HIS A 186 -19.49 24.85 13.82
N ARG A 187 -19.52 25.52 12.67
CA ARG A 187 -19.39 26.97 12.58
C ARG A 187 -20.52 27.71 13.30
N GLU A 188 -21.76 27.24 13.13
CA GLU A 188 -22.93 27.80 13.84
C GLU A 188 -22.78 27.64 15.36
N GLY A 189 -22.29 26.49 15.82
CA GLY A 189 -21.99 26.24 17.23
C GLY A 189 -20.93 27.18 17.79
N LEU A 190 -19.84 27.42 17.06
CA LEU A 190 -18.79 28.36 17.47
C LEU A 190 -19.30 29.79 17.55
N ALA A 191 -20.07 30.24 16.57
CA ALA A 191 -20.67 31.58 16.57
C ALA A 191 -21.65 31.78 17.75
N ALA A 192 -22.42 30.73 18.11
CA ALA A 192 -23.31 30.78 19.27
C ALA A 192 -22.53 30.89 20.58
N VAL A 193 -21.43 30.15 20.74
CA VAL A 193 -20.56 30.22 21.92
C VAL A 193 -19.92 31.60 22.05
N GLU A 194 -19.43 32.16 20.93
CA GLU A 194 -18.84 33.50 20.91
C GLU A 194 -19.85 34.57 21.34
N LYS A 195 -21.08 34.50 20.84
CA LYS A 195 -22.15 35.41 21.23
C LYS A 195 -22.47 35.33 22.73
N ILE A 196 -22.53 34.12 23.29
CA ILE A 196 -22.76 33.92 24.73
C ILE A 196 -21.64 34.56 25.56
N LEU A 197 -20.39 34.44 25.12
CA LEU A 197 -19.24 35.04 25.81
C LEU A 197 -19.30 36.57 25.76
N GLU A 198 -19.68 37.16 24.63
CA GLU A 198 -19.86 38.61 24.52
C GLU A 198 -20.98 39.13 25.42
N ASP A 199 -22.11 38.43 25.47
CA ASP A 199 -23.25 38.84 26.29
C ASP A 199 -22.90 38.76 27.78
N ARG A 200 -22.13 37.74 28.20
CA ARG A 200 -21.57 37.66 29.56
C ARG A 200 -20.65 38.84 29.88
N LYS A 201 -19.70 39.16 28.99
CA LYS A 201 -18.80 40.31 29.17
C LYS A 201 -19.58 41.64 29.27
N LYS A 202 -20.59 41.84 28.44
CA LYS A 202 -21.46 43.03 28.48
C LYS A 202 -22.25 43.11 29.79
N ALA A 203 -22.76 41.99 30.29
CA ALA A 203 -23.45 41.93 31.58
C ALA A 203 -22.50 42.27 32.75
N GLU A 204 -21.29 41.72 32.75
CA GLU A 204 -20.26 42.01 33.76
C GLU A 204 -19.86 43.50 33.74
N GLN A 205 -19.70 44.11 32.57
CA GLN A 205 -19.41 45.54 32.43
C GLN A 205 -20.54 46.42 32.97
N ARG A 206 -21.81 46.06 32.73
CA ARG A 206 -22.97 46.77 33.29
C ARG A 206 -23.00 46.69 34.81
N LEU A 207 -22.71 45.51 35.36
CA LEU A 207 -22.68 45.26 36.80
C LEU A 207 -21.58 46.05 37.50
N ASN A 208 -20.40 46.16 36.87
CA ASN A 208 -19.29 46.95 37.41
C ASN A 208 -19.58 48.46 37.36
N LYS A 209 -20.20 48.95 36.28
CA LYS A 209 -20.60 50.36 36.16
C LYS A 209 -21.63 50.80 37.20
N ASN A 210 -22.55 49.90 37.56
CA ASN A 210 -23.56 50.17 38.60
C ASN A 210 -22.99 50.13 40.03
N LYS A 211 -21.81 49.54 40.25
CA LYS A 211 -21.12 49.52 41.55
C LYS A 211 -20.20 50.73 41.77
N THR A 212 -19.94 51.51 40.73
CA THR A 212 -19.04 52.69 40.77
C THR A 212 -19.78 54.03 40.82
N ASN A 213 -21.13 54.01 40.78
CA ASN A 213 -22.01 55.14 41.05
C ASN A 213 -22.67 54.96 42.42
#